data_AF-A0A838Z337-F1
#
_entry.id   AF-A0A838Z337-F1
#
_cell.length_a   1.000
_cell.length_b   1.000
_cell.length_c   1.000
_cell.angle_alpha   90.00
_cell.angle_beta   90.00
_cell.angle_gamma   90.00
#
_symmetry.space_group_name_H-M   'P 1'
#
loop_
_entity.id
_entity.type
_entity.pdbx_description
1 polymer ?
#
loop_
_entity_poly.entity_id
_entity_poly.type
_entity_poly.pdbx_seq_one_letter_code
_entity_poly.pdbx_strand_id
1 'polypeptide(L)'
;MRFLPIIILSTGLLTGFEAVAQTSPPSSVPTAKKRKAKDIIKDAVQVSGGPKLSAGASASGGVSSNLGAKDGSLSSPNLNISNPEDAKKFATETLPDLGLKIAKGYKKVKKELKSLKKEFNGRDYEGLRVEKQILRQGSGSRLTYSEFYTLREYKQPDLYSRHLYWFDHRANRIVEGIGRDKERNDLMHGPYKKYLGDLLIEEGWYYMGTKHGRWELYDKNNNLLNKEYYEKGFARDADISYYDESQKKIKEVLPRNYDKVTGEYFLFNESGTLAEHGMMDDSVKVGQWVEYYPTGNRRKKEVQYGRDCFDTGFESYVIREYDERGKMIFESPKVKKN
;
A
#
# COMPACT_ATOMS: atom_id res chain seq x y z
N MET A 1 27.55 60.28 -34.33
CA MET A 1 27.92 59.40 -35.45
C MET A 1 27.20 58.08 -35.28
N ARG A 2 26.30 57.76 -36.21
CA ARG A 2 25.51 56.52 -36.25
C ARG A 2 26.38 55.42 -36.87
N PHE A 3 26.41 54.22 -36.27
CA PHE A 3 26.73 53.01 -37.01
C PHE A 3 25.73 51.90 -36.65
N LEU A 4 25.23 51.30 -37.73
CA LEU A 4 24.13 50.36 -37.87
C LEU A 4 24.53 48.93 -37.49
N PRO A 5 23.54 48.02 -37.30
CA PRO A 5 23.77 46.63 -36.92
C PRO A 5 24.16 45.76 -38.11
N ILE A 6 24.97 44.73 -37.85
CA ILE A 6 25.37 43.70 -38.82
C ILE A 6 24.26 42.65 -38.92
N ILE A 7 23.69 42.55 -40.13
CA ILE A 7 22.79 41.49 -40.58
C ILE A 7 23.66 40.41 -41.22
N ILE A 8 23.55 39.16 -40.74
CA ILE A 8 24.07 37.99 -41.46
C ILE A 8 22.86 37.15 -41.89
N LEU A 9 22.59 37.18 -43.19
CA LEU A 9 21.77 36.21 -43.92
C LEU A 9 22.68 35.02 -44.29
N SER A 10 22.26 33.82 -43.93
CA SER A 10 22.82 32.58 -44.49
C SER A 10 21.67 31.64 -44.84
N THR A 11 21.61 31.37 -46.13
CA THR A 11 20.64 30.60 -46.90
C THR A 11 20.72 29.10 -46.58
N GLY A 12 19.56 28.45 -46.60
CA GLY A 12 19.39 27.05 -46.24
C GLY A 12 20.02 26.04 -47.20
N LEU A 13 20.15 24.82 -46.68
CA LEU A 13 20.22 23.59 -47.45
C LEU A 13 19.15 22.64 -46.88
N LEU A 14 18.10 22.39 -47.65
CA LEU A 14 17.17 21.30 -47.43
C LEU A 14 17.88 19.99 -47.80
N THR A 15 18.07 19.10 -46.84
CA THR A 15 18.30 17.68 -47.10
C THR A 15 17.23 16.90 -46.36
N GLY A 16 16.33 16.28 -47.15
CA GLY A 16 15.32 15.38 -46.65
C GLY A 16 15.96 14.12 -46.09
N PHE A 17 15.64 13.81 -44.84
CA PHE A 17 15.78 12.47 -44.30
C PHE A 17 14.39 11.82 -44.30
N GLU A 18 14.21 10.83 -45.18
CA GLU A 18 13.12 9.87 -45.06
C GLU A 18 13.29 9.10 -43.75
N ALA A 19 12.38 9.35 -42.81
CA ALA A 19 12.23 8.51 -41.63
C ALA A 19 11.55 7.19 -42.04
N VAL A 20 12.35 6.16 -42.27
CA VAL A 20 11.87 4.77 -42.33
C VAL A 20 11.34 4.40 -40.96
N ALA A 21 10.02 4.30 -40.84
CA ALA A 21 9.35 3.72 -39.69
C ALA A 21 9.68 2.22 -39.60
N GLN A 22 10.60 1.85 -38.71
CA GLN A 22 10.77 0.46 -38.29
C GLN A 22 9.83 0.18 -37.11
N THR A 23 8.66 -0.35 -37.43
CA THR A 23 7.76 -0.98 -36.47
C THR A 23 8.41 -2.28 -35.98
N SER A 24 8.83 -2.32 -34.71
CA SER A 24 9.16 -3.58 -34.04
C SER A 24 7.86 -4.24 -33.51
N PRO A 25 7.71 -5.57 -33.64
CA PRO A 25 6.50 -6.27 -33.21
C PRO A 25 6.38 -6.33 -31.68
N PRO A 26 5.15 -6.39 -31.14
CA PRO A 26 4.91 -6.39 -29.69
C PRO A 26 5.47 -7.65 -29.04
N SER A 27 6.28 -7.43 -28.00
CA SER A 27 6.69 -8.44 -27.02
C SER A 27 5.46 -9.12 -26.41
N SER A 28 5.49 -10.44 -26.35
CA SER A 28 4.36 -11.29 -25.99
C SER A 28 3.98 -11.20 -24.51
N VAL A 29 2.70 -10.84 -24.29
CA VAL A 29 1.98 -10.88 -23.02
C VAL A 29 1.84 -12.34 -22.54
N PRO A 30 2.16 -12.69 -21.28
CA PRO A 30 1.70 -13.96 -20.71
C PRO A 30 0.19 -13.87 -20.47
N THR A 31 -0.58 -14.46 -21.38
CA THR A 31 -2.04 -14.53 -21.30
C THR A 31 -2.47 -15.37 -20.10
N ALA A 32 -3.18 -14.78 -19.14
CA ALA A 32 -3.83 -15.53 -18.08
C ALA A 32 -4.88 -16.47 -18.69
N LYS A 33 -4.70 -17.78 -18.50
CA LYS A 33 -5.66 -18.81 -18.93
C LYS A 33 -7.01 -18.55 -18.26
N LYS A 34 -8.04 -18.30 -19.07
CA LYS A 34 -9.46 -18.30 -18.65
C LYS A 34 -9.76 -19.63 -17.94
N ARG A 35 -10.12 -19.57 -16.66
CA ARG A 35 -10.70 -20.71 -15.94
C ARG A 35 -12.11 -20.97 -16.48
N LYS A 36 -12.49 -22.23 -16.63
CA LYS A 36 -13.82 -22.63 -17.11
C LYS A 36 -14.83 -22.53 -15.95
N ALA A 37 -16.08 -22.20 -16.26
CA ALA A 37 -17.18 -22.06 -15.30
C ALA A 37 -17.50 -23.30 -14.44
N LYS A 38 -16.86 -24.46 -14.70
CA LYS A 38 -16.97 -25.66 -13.84
C LYS A 38 -16.06 -25.63 -12.60
N ASP A 39 -15.11 -24.69 -12.51
CA ASP A 39 -14.22 -24.55 -11.35
C ASP A 39 -14.79 -23.67 -10.23
N ILE A 40 -15.97 -23.06 -10.42
CA ILE A 40 -16.62 -22.14 -9.46
C ILE A 40 -17.52 -22.89 -8.45
N ILE A 41 -17.91 -24.14 -8.72
CA ILE A 41 -18.89 -24.87 -7.90
C ILE A 41 -18.24 -25.75 -6.81
N LYS A 42 -16.91 -25.90 -6.77
CA LYS A 42 -16.23 -26.71 -5.75
C LYS A 42 -15.87 -25.99 -4.46
N ASP A 43 -15.84 -24.66 -4.44
CA ASP A 43 -15.51 -23.88 -3.25
C ASP A 43 -16.75 -23.47 -2.41
N ALA A 44 -17.96 -23.82 -2.86
CA ALA A 44 -19.22 -23.50 -2.16
C ALA A 44 -19.79 -24.67 -1.31
N VAL A 45 -19.09 -25.81 -1.17
CA VAL A 45 -19.64 -27.03 -0.52
C VAL A 45 -18.92 -27.44 0.79
N GLN A 46 -18.02 -26.62 1.34
CA GLN A 46 -17.39 -26.94 2.64
C GLN A 46 -17.48 -25.83 3.69
N VAL A 47 -18.66 -25.24 3.89
CA VAL A 47 -19.08 -24.73 5.22
C VAL A 47 -20.60 -24.85 5.34
N SER A 48 -21.12 -26.06 5.54
CA SER A 48 -22.43 -26.25 6.20
C SER A 48 -22.45 -27.59 6.91
N GLY A 49 -22.32 -27.52 8.23
CA GLY A 49 -22.23 -28.68 9.11
C GLY A 49 -22.28 -28.27 10.57
N GLY A 50 -23.24 -27.41 10.91
CA GLY A 50 -23.68 -27.16 12.29
C GLY A 50 -25.07 -27.78 12.51
N PRO A 51 -25.37 -28.32 13.70
CA PRO A 51 -26.55 -29.15 13.93
C PRO A 51 -27.87 -28.36 13.89
N LYS A 52 -28.89 -28.97 13.27
CA LYS A 52 -30.28 -28.52 13.33
C LYS A 52 -30.83 -28.68 14.76
N LEU A 53 -31.27 -27.59 15.36
CA LEU A 53 -32.25 -27.58 16.44
C LEU A 53 -33.64 -27.37 15.80
N SER A 54 -34.57 -28.29 16.05
CA SER A 54 -36.00 -28.09 15.81
C SER A 54 -36.71 -27.92 17.16
N ALA A 55 -37.54 -26.89 17.25
CA ALA A 55 -38.35 -26.57 18.41
C ALA A 55 -39.49 -27.58 18.63
N GLY A 56 -39.91 -27.76 19.89
CA GLY A 56 -41.15 -28.44 20.23
C GLY A 56 -41.34 -28.78 21.71
N ALA A 57 -42.00 -27.85 22.42
CA ALA A 57 -42.94 -28.06 23.52
C ALA A 57 -42.55 -28.77 24.84
N SER A 58 -43.03 -28.11 25.90
CA SER A 58 -43.10 -28.49 27.33
C SER A 58 -43.76 -29.85 27.60
N ALA A 59 -43.16 -30.63 28.52
CA ALA A 59 -43.88 -31.36 29.56
C ALA A 59 -42.91 -31.93 30.61
N SER A 60 -43.30 -31.76 31.87
CA SER A 60 -42.74 -32.29 33.10
C SER A 60 -42.72 -33.82 33.18
N GLY A 61 -41.74 -34.39 33.89
CA GLY A 61 -41.81 -35.75 34.41
C GLY A 61 -40.44 -36.35 34.69
N GLY A 62 -40.01 -36.33 35.95
CA GLY A 62 -38.81 -37.04 36.38
C GLY A 62 -39.06 -38.54 36.50
N VAL A 63 -38.04 -39.36 36.24
CA VAL A 63 -37.83 -40.66 36.89
C VAL A 63 -36.31 -40.95 36.88
N SER A 64 -35.83 -41.35 38.06
CA SER A 64 -34.51 -41.88 38.37
C SER A 64 -34.42 -43.37 38.01
N SER A 65 -33.28 -43.84 37.50
CA SER A 65 -32.74 -45.15 37.88
C SER A 65 -31.26 -45.32 37.57
N ASN A 66 -30.53 -45.66 38.63
CA ASN A 66 -29.17 -46.18 38.70
C ASN A 66 -28.97 -47.50 37.93
N LEU A 67 -27.71 -47.79 37.55
CA LEU A 67 -26.97 -49.07 37.50
C LEU A 67 -25.88 -48.97 36.41
N GLY A 68 -24.59 -49.21 36.59
CA GLY A 68 -23.78 -49.63 37.71
C GLY A 68 -22.29 -49.40 37.35
N ALA A 69 -21.45 -49.46 38.38
CA ALA A 69 -20.04 -49.09 38.37
C ALA A 69 -19.14 -49.97 37.47
N LYS A 70 -18.10 -49.35 36.90
CA LYS A 70 -16.74 -49.90 36.86
C LYS A 70 -15.72 -48.76 36.96
N ASP A 71 -14.93 -48.83 38.02
CA ASP A 71 -13.77 -47.99 38.28
C ASP A 71 -12.75 -48.04 37.14
N GLY A 72 -12.14 -46.88 36.89
CA GLY A 72 -11.04 -46.69 35.97
C GLY A 72 -10.52 -45.26 36.11
N SER A 73 -9.94 -44.95 37.26
CA SER A 73 -9.19 -43.71 37.46
C SER A 73 -8.05 -43.69 36.42
N LEU A 74 -8.19 -42.87 35.38
CA LEU A 74 -7.09 -42.48 34.51
C LEU A 74 -6.70 -41.07 34.92
N SER A 75 -5.56 -40.98 35.58
CA SER A 75 -4.83 -39.74 35.82
C SER A 75 -4.82 -38.89 34.56
N SER A 76 -5.30 -37.66 34.64
CA SER A 76 -5.14 -36.68 33.57
C SER A 76 -3.64 -36.56 33.26
N PRO A 77 -3.17 -36.88 32.04
CA PRO A 77 -1.79 -36.64 31.71
C PRO A 77 -1.59 -35.13 31.67
N ASN A 78 -0.61 -34.66 32.46
CA ASN A 78 -0.20 -33.28 32.51
C ASN A 78 0.43 -32.93 31.15
N LEU A 79 -0.34 -32.38 30.22
CA LEU A 79 0.09 -32.13 28.84
C LEU A 79 0.64 -30.70 28.71
N ASN A 80 1.94 -30.56 28.97
CA ASN A 80 2.69 -29.36 28.60
C ASN A 80 3.00 -29.40 27.09
N ILE A 81 2.11 -28.84 26.27
CA ILE A 81 2.32 -28.68 24.82
C ILE A 81 2.99 -27.32 24.61
N SER A 82 4.32 -27.28 24.55
CA SER A 82 5.09 -26.03 24.42
C SER A 82 5.65 -25.76 23.02
N ASN A 83 5.60 -26.74 22.09
CA ASN A 83 6.25 -26.62 20.78
C ASN A 83 5.45 -27.35 19.66
N PRO A 84 5.49 -26.88 18.39
CA PRO A 84 4.75 -27.51 17.28
C PRO A 84 5.16 -28.95 16.95
N GLU A 85 6.33 -29.40 17.41
CA GLU A 85 6.77 -30.79 17.28
C GLU A 85 6.06 -31.73 18.29
N ASP A 86 5.71 -31.23 19.48
CA ASP A 86 5.00 -32.00 20.50
C ASP A 86 3.53 -32.21 20.10
N ALA A 87 2.92 -31.17 19.51
CA ALA A 87 1.60 -31.24 18.91
C ALA A 87 1.54 -32.23 17.72
N LYS A 88 2.64 -32.36 16.95
CA LYS A 88 2.75 -33.34 15.87
C LYS A 88 2.79 -34.77 16.38
N LYS A 89 3.66 -35.09 17.35
CA LYS A 89 3.78 -36.44 17.90
C LYS A 89 2.45 -36.93 18.44
N PHE A 90 1.77 -36.09 19.21
CA PHE A 90 0.45 -36.39 19.75
C PHE A 90 -0.60 -36.66 18.67
N ALA A 91 -0.67 -35.82 17.62
CA ALA A 91 -1.64 -35.97 16.54
C ALA A 91 -1.35 -37.17 15.62
N THR A 92 -0.07 -37.54 15.42
CA THR A 92 0.30 -38.70 14.60
C THR A 92 0.12 -40.03 15.31
N GLU A 93 0.29 -40.05 16.64
CA GLU A 93 0.20 -41.28 17.43
C GLU A 93 -1.26 -41.64 17.78
N THR A 94 -2.16 -40.66 17.87
CA THR A 94 -3.55 -40.90 18.31
C THR A 94 -4.56 -41.13 17.19
N LEU A 95 -4.36 -40.59 15.97
CA LEU A 95 -5.35 -40.65 14.88
C LEU A 95 -4.68 -40.72 13.48
N PRO A 96 -4.44 -41.91 12.90
CA PRO A 96 -3.69 -42.07 11.66
C PRO A 96 -4.37 -41.47 10.41
N ASP A 97 -5.70 -41.43 10.37
CA ASP A 97 -6.48 -40.90 9.23
C ASP A 97 -6.51 -39.34 9.20
N LEU A 98 -6.42 -38.71 10.37
CA LEU A 98 -6.23 -37.26 10.48
C LEU A 98 -4.78 -36.85 10.19
N GLY A 99 -3.81 -37.74 10.43
CA GLY A 99 -2.39 -37.52 10.17
C GLY A 99 -2.05 -37.19 8.71
N LEU A 100 -2.74 -37.78 7.73
CA LEU A 100 -2.52 -37.49 6.30
C LEU A 100 -3.05 -36.12 5.86
N LYS A 101 -4.19 -35.68 6.41
CA LYS A 101 -4.74 -34.33 6.17
C LYS A 101 -3.90 -33.26 6.86
N ILE A 102 -3.46 -33.52 8.10
CA ILE A 102 -2.55 -32.66 8.86
C ILE A 102 -1.17 -32.57 8.18
N ALA A 103 -0.62 -33.67 7.66
CA ALA A 103 0.66 -33.68 6.95
C ALA A 103 0.63 -32.93 5.61
N LYS A 104 -0.47 -33.01 4.85
CA LYS A 104 -0.68 -32.21 3.64
C LYS A 104 -0.80 -30.71 3.96
N GLY A 105 -1.56 -30.37 5.00
CA GLY A 105 -1.64 -29.00 5.53
C GLY A 105 -0.28 -28.48 5.98
N TYR A 106 0.48 -29.29 6.72
CA TYR A 106 1.82 -28.96 7.19
C TYR A 106 2.83 -28.76 6.05
N LYS A 107 2.84 -29.60 5.01
CA LYS A 107 3.70 -29.40 3.84
C LYS A 107 3.35 -28.09 3.10
N LYS A 108 2.06 -27.76 2.98
CA LYS A 108 1.59 -26.49 2.40
C LYS A 108 2.04 -25.30 3.24
N VAL A 109 1.79 -25.32 4.55
CA VAL A 109 2.22 -24.29 5.51
C VAL A 109 3.75 -24.15 5.52
N LYS A 110 4.50 -25.24 5.46
CA LYS A 110 5.98 -25.20 5.39
C LYS A 110 6.47 -24.57 4.08
N LYS A 111 5.80 -24.83 2.96
CA LYS A 111 6.10 -24.21 1.67
C LYS A 111 5.79 -22.70 1.69
N GLU A 112 4.63 -22.32 2.22
CA GLU A 112 4.22 -20.91 2.40
C GLU A 112 5.14 -20.18 3.37
N LEU A 113 5.53 -20.80 4.49
CA LEU A 113 6.49 -20.24 5.43
C LEU A 113 7.88 -20.09 4.79
N LYS A 114 8.26 -20.98 3.88
CA LYS A 114 9.51 -20.88 3.13
C LYS A 114 9.46 -19.76 2.08
N SER A 115 8.33 -19.52 1.43
CA SER A 115 8.16 -18.37 0.53
C SER A 115 8.09 -17.05 1.30
N LEU A 116 7.35 -16.98 2.40
CA LEU A 116 7.31 -15.82 3.30
C LEU A 116 8.69 -15.50 3.89
N LYS A 117 9.43 -16.50 4.36
CA LYS A 117 10.83 -16.31 4.84
C LYS A 117 11.80 -15.91 3.72
N LYS A 118 11.46 -16.21 2.46
CA LYS A 118 12.21 -15.75 1.29
C LYS A 118 11.89 -14.29 0.98
N GLU A 119 10.63 -13.88 1.13
CA GLU A 119 10.19 -12.50 0.95
C GLU A 119 10.70 -11.58 2.07
N PHE A 120 10.72 -12.08 3.30
CA PHE A 120 11.28 -11.35 4.44
C PHE A 120 11.83 -12.31 5.50
N ASN A 121 13.10 -12.12 5.84
CA ASN A 121 13.82 -12.99 6.76
C ASN A 121 13.85 -12.46 8.22
N GLY A 122 13.21 -11.31 8.49
CA GLY A 122 13.21 -10.65 9.80
C GLY A 122 14.45 -9.80 10.10
N ARG A 123 15.45 -9.77 9.22
CA ARG A 123 16.74 -9.10 9.43
C ARG A 123 17.02 -8.00 8.41
N ASP A 124 16.59 -8.20 7.17
CA ASP A 124 16.71 -7.24 6.10
C ASP A 124 15.53 -7.31 5.14
N TYR A 125 15.31 -6.22 4.43
CA TYR A 125 14.38 -6.11 3.32
C TYR A 125 15.08 -5.35 2.20
N GLU A 126 15.02 -5.86 0.96
CA GLU A 126 15.73 -5.28 -0.19
C GLU A 126 17.23 -4.99 0.09
N GLY A 127 17.87 -5.85 0.89
CA GLY A 127 19.28 -5.73 1.28
C GLY A 127 19.60 -4.69 2.35
N LEU A 128 18.59 -4.01 2.92
CA LEU A 128 18.75 -3.04 4.01
C LEU A 128 18.34 -3.64 5.35
N ARG A 129 19.18 -3.46 6.36
CA ARG A 129 18.95 -4.02 7.70
C ARG A 129 17.81 -3.28 8.38
N VAL A 130 16.94 -4.07 9.01
CA VAL A 130 15.75 -3.55 9.69
C VAL A 130 15.72 -3.91 11.17
N GLU A 131 14.94 -3.15 11.93
CA GLU A 131 14.63 -3.39 13.32
C GLU A 131 13.12 -3.45 13.51
N LYS A 132 12.65 -4.47 14.24
CA LYS A 132 11.23 -4.65 14.52
C LYS A 132 10.78 -3.67 15.59
N GLN A 133 9.70 -2.96 15.31
CA GLN A 133 9.03 -2.05 16.21
C GLN A 133 7.58 -2.50 16.45
N ILE A 134 7.08 -2.17 17.64
CA ILE A 134 5.70 -2.46 18.05
C ILE A 134 5.12 -1.19 18.65
N LEU A 135 3.96 -0.79 18.16
CA LEU A 135 3.22 0.36 18.67
C LEU A 135 1.85 -0.09 19.18
N ARG A 136 1.54 0.29 20.41
CA ARG A 136 0.23 0.07 21.04
C ARG A 136 -0.37 1.43 21.39
N GLN A 137 -1.59 1.69 20.92
CA GLN A 137 -2.28 2.96 21.16
C GLN A 137 -3.74 2.72 21.52
N GLY A 138 -4.28 3.55 22.41
CA GLY A 138 -5.65 3.41 22.90
C GLY A 138 -5.81 2.35 23.98
N SER A 139 -7.08 2.04 24.31
CA SER A 139 -7.46 1.07 25.34
C SER A 139 -8.80 0.42 24.98
N GLY A 140 -9.07 -0.76 25.53
CA GLY A 140 -10.30 -1.52 25.33
C GLY A 140 -10.57 -1.83 23.85
N SER A 141 -11.80 -1.59 23.41
CA SER A 141 -12.26 -1.86 22.03
C SER A 141 -11.63 -0.95 20.96
N ARG A 142 -10.91 0.11 21.36
CA ARG A 142 -10.19 1.03 20.46
C ARG A 142 -8.69 0.81 20.46
N LEU A 143 -8.20 -0.23 21.13
CA LEU A 143 -6.79 -0.57 21.15
C LEU A 143 -6.33 -0.89 19.73
N THR A 144 -5.36 -0.13 19.22
CA THR A 144 -4.67 -0.43 17.98
C THR A 144 -3.28 -0.96 18.27
N TYR A 145 -2.93 -2.06 17.62
CA TYR A 145 -1.62 -2.69 17.68
C TYR A 145 -0.99 -2.63 16.29
N SER A 146 0.17 -2.01 16.15
CA SER A 146 0.94 -1.99 14.91
C SER A 146 2.25 -2.72 15.07
N GLU A 147 2.51 -3.68 14.19
CA GLU A 147 3.81 -4.32 14.03
C GLU A 147 4.44 -3.81 12.74
N PHE A 148 5.64 -3.24 12.83
CA PHE A 148 6.32 -2.64 11.70
C PHE A 148 7.83 -2.70 11.87
N TYR A 149 8.55 -2.27 10.85
CA TYR A 149 10.01 -2.30 10.85
C TYR A 149 10.55 -0.94 10.44
N THR A 150 11.69 -0.57 11.04
CA THR A 150 12.42 0.66 10.74
C THR A 150 13.82 0.33 10.25
N LEU A 151 14.43 1.25 9.51
CA LEU A 151 15.84 1.12 9.11
C LEU A 151 16.74 1.15 10.35
N ARG A 152 17.63 0.17 10.45
CA ARG A 152 18.67 0.17 11.48
C ARG A 152 19.77 1.19 11.20
N GLU A 153 20.08 1.40 9.93
CA GLU A 153 21.08 2.37 9.48
C GLU A 153 20.39 3.39 8.57
N TYR A 154 20.45 4.66 8.96
CA TYR A 154 19.85 5.72 8.18
C TYR A 154 20.45 5.78 6.76
N LYS A 155 19.58 5.76 5.77
CA LYS A 155 19.91 6.11 4.39
C LYS A 155 19.00 7.24 3.95
N GLN A 156 19.54 8.14 3.12
CA GLN A 156 18.72 9.24 2.58
C GLN A 156 17.59 8.64 1.72
N PRO A 157 16.32 8.98 2.00
CA PRO A 157 15.21 8.63 1.12
C PRO A 157 15.39 9.25 -0.26
N ASP A 158 14.65 8.73 -1.23
CA ASP A 158 14.63 9.30 -2.57
C ASP A 158 14.06 10.72 -2.56
N LEU A 159 14.63 11.60 -3.39
CA LEU A 159 14.30 13.03 -3.44
C LEU A 159 12.84 13.26 -3.91
N TYR A 160 12.35 12.37 -4.77
CA TYR A 160 11.01 12.46 -5.36
C TYR A 160 9.92 11.91 -4.42
N SER A 161 10.29 11.24 -3.33
CA SER A 161 9.36 10.68 -2.36
C SER A 161 8.62 11.79 -1.60
N ARG A 162 7.31 11.90 -1.81
CA ARG A 162 6.45 12.91 -1.16
C ARG A 162 5.82 12.40 0.14
N HIS A 163 5.56 11.10 0.19
CA HIS A 163 4.89 10.42 1.29
C HIS A 163 5.90 9.55 2.06
N LEU A 164 6.62 10.17 2.99
CA LEU A 164 7.64 9.52 3.80
C LEU A 164 7.13 9.27 5.21
N TYR A 165 7.13 8.00 5.62
CA TYR A 165 6.64 7.51 6.90
C TYR A 165 7.81 7.26 7.84
N TRP A 166 7.68 7.80 9.04
CA TRP A 166 8.66 7.77 10.10
C TRP A 166 8.02 7.29 11.38
N PHE A 167 8.80 6.62 12.22
CA PHE A 167 8.41 6.32 13.59
C PHE A 167 9.05 7.35 14.53
N ASP A 168 8.21 8.18 15.16
CA ASP A 168 8.64 9.15 16.18
C ASP A 168 8.64 8.46 17.54
N HIS A 169 9.84 8.21 18.09
CA HIS A 169 10.01 7.54 19.38
C HIS A 169 9.47 8.37 20.55
N ARG A 170 9.60 9.70 20.48
CA ARG A 170 9.17 10.59 21.56
C ARG A 170 7.66 10.68 21.62
N ALA A 171 7.02 10.83 20.46
CA ALA A 171 5.57 10.90 20.37
C ALA A 171 4.91 9.52 20.34
N ASN A 172 5.70 8.45 20.23
CA ASN A 172 5.28 7.06 20.10
C ASN A 172 4.16 6.90 19.05
N ARG A 173 4.43 7.34 17.83
CA ARG A 173 3.48 7.31 16.71
C ARG A 173 4.20 7.26 15.38
N ILE A 174 3.54 6.68 14.38
CA ILE A 174 3.96 6.78 12.99
C ILE A 174 3.48 8.14 12.46
N VAL A 175 4.37 8.85 11.78
CA VAL A 175 4.13 10.17 11.20
C VAL A 175 4.58 10.22 9.76
N GLU A 176 3.85 10.97 8.96
CA GLU A 176 4.21 11.26 7.58
C GLU A 176 4.87 12.65 7.49
N GLY A 177 5.90 12.79 6.65
CA GLY A 177 6.50 14.09 6.36
C GLY A 177 7.87 14.04 5.66
N ILE A 178 8.15 15.10 4.88
CA ILE A 178 9.37 15.27 4.09
C ILE A 178 10.38 16.05 4.94
N GLY A 179 11.28 15.33 5.63
CA GLY A 179 12.28 15.92 6.51
C GLY A 179 11.87 15.90 7.98
N ARG A 180 12.38 14.91 8.69
CA ARG A 180 12.26 14.77 10.15
C ARG A 180 13.65 14.64 10.76
N ASP A 181 13.72 14.98 12.04
CA ASP A 181 14.95 14.85 12.82
C ASP A 181 15.34 13.38 12.96
N LYS A 182 16.54 13.03 12.48
CA LYS A 182 17.04 11.65 12.44
C LYS A 182 17.40 11.11 13.81
N GLU A 183 17.62 11.99 14.79
CA GLU A 183 17.98 11.57 16.15
C GLU A 183 16.78 10.97 16.89
N ARG A 184 15.57 11.34 16.48
CA ARG A 184 14.32 11.00 17.19
C ARG A 184 13.35 10.19 16.35
N ASN A 185 13.58 10.12 15.05
CA ASN A 185 12.67 9.50 14.11
C ASN A 185 13.42 8.49 13.25
N ASP A 186 12.90 7.27 13.22
CA ASP A 186 13.42 6.24 12.33
C ASP A 186 12.56 6.09 11.10
N LEU A 187 13.21 5.92 9.95
CA LEU A 187 12.52 5.75 8.68
C LEU A 187 11.90 4.35 8.57
N MET A 188 10.64 4.27 8.18
CA MET A 188 9.93 2.99 8.05
C MET A 188 10.49 2.17 6.89
N HIS A 189 10.78 0.88 7.12
CA HIS A 189 11.32 -0.01 6.09
C HIS A 189 11.07 -1.47 6.46
N GLY A 190 10.43 -2.23 5.57
CA GLY A 190 10.00 -3.60 5.79
C GLY A 190 8.49 -3.74 5.93
N PRO A 191 8.00 -4.91 6.37
CA PRO A 191 6.57 -5.18 6.45
C PRO A 191 5.87 -4.34 7.51
N TYR A 192 4.60 -4.04 7.28
CA TYR A 192 3.72 -3.27 8.15
C TYR A 192 2.40 -4.03 8.35
N LYS A 193 1.94 -4.12 9.60
CA LYS A 193 0.62 -4.63 9.95
C LYS A 193 0.01 -3.80 11.05
N LYS A 194 -1.28 -3.52 10.92
CA LYS A 194 -2.08 -2.81 11.90
C LYS A 194 -3.32 -3.62 12.25
N TYR A 195 -3.57 -3.70 13.54
CA TYR A 195 -4.67 -4.43 14.12
C TYR A 195 -5.51 -3.50 14.99
N LEU A 196 -6.83 -3.73 15.01
CA LEU A 196 -7.77 -3.15 15.96
C LEU A 196 -8.24 -4.28 16.89
N GLY A 197 -7.72 -4.32 18.11
CA GLY A 197 -7.76 -5.54 18.92
C GLY A 197 -7.00 -6.67 18.20
N ASP A 198 -7.71 -7.77 17.93
CA ASP A 198 -7.15 -8.94 17.23
C ASP A 198 -7.40 -8.93 15.71
N LEU A 199 -8.19 -7.97 15.23
CA LEU A 199 -8.57 -7.88 13.82
C LEU A 199 -7.50 -7.14 13.02
N LEU A 200 -6.99 -7.76 11.96
CA LEU A 200 -6.13 -7.10 10.98
C LEU A 200 -6.96 -6.09 10.19
N ILE A 201 -6.54 -4.81 10.20
CA ILE A 201 -7.23 -3.74 9.47
C ILE A 201 -6.40 -3.21 8.30
N GLU A 202 -5.07 -3.34 8.36
CA GLU A 202 -4.17 -2.83 7.32
C GLU A 202 -2.89 -3.66 7.28
N GLU A 203 -2.46 -4.05 6.09
CA GLU A 203 -1.12 -4.62 5.88
C GLU A 203 -0.45 -4.04 4.64
N GLY A 204 0.87 -3.96 4.69
CA GLY A 204 1.64 -3.35 3.63
C GLY A 204 3.13 -3.54 3.83
N TRP A 205 3.91 -2.90 2.98
CA TRP A 205 5.36 -2.86 3.09
C TRP A 205 5.83 -1.42 2.89
N TYR A 206 6.88 -1.06 3.59
CA TYR A 206 7.59 0.18 3.38
C TYR A 206 8.96 -0.09 2.79
N TYR A 207 9.39 0.78 1.90
CA TYR A 207 10.75 0.81 1.39
C TYR A 207 11.27 2.24 1.55
N MET A 208 12.26 2.43 2.41
CA MET A 208 12.93 3.73 2.58
C MET A 208 11.92 4.86 2.91
N GLY A 209 10.95 4.54 3.77
CA GLY A 209 9.92 5.45 4.22
C GLY A 209 8.71 5.53 3.30
N THR A 210 8.74 5.03 2.07
CA THR A 210 7.58 5.08 1.17
C THR A 210 6.82 3.77 1.13
N LYS A 211 5.54 3.81 0.74
CA LYS A 211 4.75 2.60 0.51
C LYS A 211 5.36 1.77 -0.62
N HIS A 212 5.44 0.46 -0.42
CA HIS A 212 6.01 -0.47 -1.36
C HIS A 212 5.20 -1.77 -1.42
N GLY A 213 5.25 -2.46 -2.55
CA GLY A 213 4.59 -3.73 -2.76
C GLY A 213 3.07 -3.62 -2.63
N ARG A 214 2.46 -4.66 -2.07
CA ARG A 214 1.01 -4.79 -1.93
C ARG A 214 0.56 -4.15 -0.63
N TRP A 215 -0.46 -3.28 -0.72
CA TRP A 215 -1.15 -2.67 0.40
C TRP A 215 -2.60 -3.12 0.41
N GLU A 216 -3.08 -3.59 1.56
CA GLU A 216 -4.43 -4.12 1.72
C GLU A 216 -5.08 -3.52 2.97
N LEU A 217 -6.33 -3.09 2.79
CA LEU A 217 -7.18 -2.56 3.84
C LEU A 217 -8.36 -3.52 4.05
N TYR A 218 -8.68 -3.79 5.31
CA TYR A 218 -9.71 -4.74 5.69
C TYR A 218 -10.80 -4.07 6.54
N ASP A 219 -12.03 -4.57 6.44
CA ASP A 219 -13.14 -4.16 7.30
C ASP A 219 -13.16 -4.93 8.63
N LYS A 220 -14.17 -4.65 9.47
CA LYS A 220 -14.37 -5.32 10.75
C LYS A 220 -14.68 -6.81 10.67
N ASN A 221 -15.13 -7.27 9.51
CA ASN A 221 -15.50 -8.64 9.21
C ASN A 221 -14.39 -9.36 8.41
N ASN A 222 -13.20 -8.76 8.31
CA ASN A 222 -12.06 -9.28 7.56
C ASN A 222 -12.29 -9.36 6.04
N ASN A 223 -13.21 -8.56 5.49
CA ASN A 223 -13.37 -8.39 4.05
C ASN A 223 -12.33 -7.38 3.53
N LEU A 224 -11.77 -7.67 2.35
CA LEU A 224 -10.85 -6.77 1.66
C LEU A 224 -11.62 -5.55 1.12
N LEU A 225 -11.34 -4.37 1.66
CA LEU A 225 -11.94 -3.10 1.24
C LEU A 225 -11.17 -2.46 0.11
N ASN A 226 -9.85 -2.43 0.22
CA ASN A 226 -8.98 -1.82 -0.78
C ASN A 226 -7.73 -2.66 -0.95
N LYS A 227 -7.23 -2.69 -2.18
CA LYS A 227 -6.00 -3.35 -2.54
C LYS A 227 -5.29 -2.49 -3.56
N GLU A 228 -4.08 -2.09 -3.20
CA GLU A 228 -3.26 -1.22 -4.01
C GLU A 228 -1.85 -1.79 -4.11
N TYR A 229 -1.15 -1.34 -5.15
CA TYR A 229 0.21 -1.75 -5.38
C TYR A 229 1.07 -0.53 -5.59
N TYR A 230 2.17 -0.47 -4.86
CA TYR A 230 3.10 0.63 -4.87
C TYR A 230 4.51 0.17 -5.25
N GLU A 231 5.21 1.01 -5.97
CA GLU A 231 6.64 0.88 -6.26
C GLU A 231 7.33 2.15 -5.74
N LYS A 232 8.13 2.01 -4.68
CA LYS A 232 8.88 3.09 -4.01
C LYS A 232 8.07 4.36 -3.72
N GLY A 233 6.78 4.22 -3.42
CA GLY A 233 5.88 5.32 -3.04
C GLY A 233 4.91 5.76 -4.12
N PHE A 234 5.14 5.40 -5.38
CA PHE A 234 4.22 5.66 -6.47
C PHE A 234 3.35 4.45 -6.74
N ALA A 235 2.18 4.62 -7.36
CA ALA A 235 1.39 3.49 -7.82
C ALA A 235 2.23 2.63 -8.77
N ARG A 236 2.16 1.30 -8.65
CA ARG A 236 2.98 0.39 -9.45
C ARG A 236 2.82 0.64 -10.94
N ASP A 237 1.58 0.86 -11.37
CA ASP A 237 1.25 1.01 -12.78
C ASP A 237 1.36 2.47 -13.24
N ALA A 238 1.87 3.38 -12.40
CA ALA A 238 2.06 4.79 -12.75
C ALA A 238 3.02 4.95 -13.93
N ASP A 239 2.68 5.85 -14.84
CA ASP A 239 3.57 6.22 -15.94
C ASP A 239 4.55 7.28 -15.45
N ILE A 240 5.83 6.92 -15.39
CA ILE A 240 6.90 7.82 -14.95
C ILE A 240 7.71 8.25 -16.16
N SER A 241 7.69 9.56 -16.43
CA SER A 241 8.54 10.18 -17.46
C SER A 241 9.78 10.78 -16.81
N TYR A 242 10.90 10.77 -17.53
CA TYR A 242 12.19 11.24 -17.05
C TYR A 242 12.75 12.35 -17.94
N TYR A 243 13.61 13.19 -17.37
CA TYR A 243 14.36 14.20 -18.13
C TYR A 243 15.58 13.63 -18.83
N ASP A 244 16.16 12.55 -18.29
CA ASP A 244 17.39 11.95 -18.74
C ASP A 244 17.17 10.54 -19.29
N GLU A 245 18.01 10.14 -20.25
CA GLU A 245 18.02 8.77 -20.77
C GLU A 245 18.40 7.75 -19.69
N SER A 246 19.14 8.18 -18.64
CA SER A 246 19.55 7.32 -17.54
C SER A 246 18.47 7.09 -16.48
N GLN A 247 17.27 7.67 -16.64
CA GLN A 247 16.10 7.51 -15.77
C GLN A 247 16.38 7.84 -14.29
N LYS A 248 17.24 8.82 -14.02
CA LYS A 248 17.55 9.27 -12.65
C LYS A 248 16.78 10.52 -12.26
N LYS A 249 16.35 11.32 -13.23
CA LYS A 249 15.64 12.57 -13.00
C LYS A 249 14.18 12.43 -13.43
N ILE A 250 13.29 12.21 -12.47
CA ILE A 250 11.86 12.14 -12.75
C ILE A 250 11.37 13.52 -13.20
N LYS A 251 10.60 13.54 -14.28
CA LYS A 251 9.90 14.69 -14.84
C LYS A 251 8.45 14.70 -14.41
N GLU A 252 7.75 13.59 -14.60
CA GLU A 252 6.31 13.50 -14.39
C GLU A 252 5.97 12.11 -13.86
N VAL A 253 5.04 12.06 -12.92
CA VAL A 253 4.43 10.83 -12.41
C VAL A 253 2.93 10.95 -12.64
N LEU A 254 2.44 10.19 -13.61
CA LEU A 254 1.02 10.09 -13.91
C LEU A 254 0.43 8.91 -13.13
N PRO A 255 -0.51 9.13 -12.19
CA PRO A 255 -1.04 8.08 -11.34
C PRO A 255 -1.95 7.19 -12.17
N ARG A 256 -1.51 5.97 -12.46
CA ARG A 256 -2.32 4.96 -13.13
C ARG A 256 -2.53 3.78 -12.21
N ASN A 257 -3.79 3.36 -12.09
CA ASN A 257 -4.21 2.22 -11.29
C ASN A 257 -5.36 1.51 -12.01
N TYR A 258 -5.22 0.21 -12.26
CA TYR A 258 -6.23 -0.59 -12.97
C TYR A 258 -6.68 0.02 -14.32
N ASP A 259 -5.71 0.44 -15.15
CA ASP A 259 -5.93 1.09 -16.46
C ASP A 259 -6.67 2.44 -16.42
N LYS A 260 -6.86 3.02 -15.23
CA LYS A 260 -7.44 4.36 -15.05
C LYS A 260 -6.40 5.32 -14.50
N VAL A 261 -6.40 6.55 -15.00
CA VAL A 261 -5.55 7.63 -14.48
C VAL A 261 -6.23 8.22 -13.25
N THR A 262 -5.92 7.70 -12.07
CA THR A 262 -6.56 8.08 -10.81
C THR A 262 -5.56 8.02 -9.67
N GLY A 263 -5.48 9.11 -8.89
CA GLY A 263 -4.57 9.25 -7.76
C GLY A 263 -3.80 10.57 -7.78
N GLU A 264 -2.66 10.58 -7.10
CA GLU A 264 -1.81 11.77 -6.97
C GLU A 264 -0.91 11.98 -8.19
N TYR A 265 -1.04 13.14 -8.81
CA TYR A 265 -0.20 13.58 -9.91
C TYR A 265 0.96 14.42 -9.39
N PHE A 266 2.16 14.19 -9.95
CA PHE A 266 3.34 14.98 -9.66
C PHE A 266 4.07 15.37 -10.94
N LEU A 267 4.36 16.66 -11.07
CA LEU A 267 5.30 17.19 -12.05
C LEU A 267 6.49 17.79 -11.29
N PHE A 268 7.69 17.46 -11.73
CA PHE A 268 8.94 17.93 -11.15
C PHE A 268 9.70 18.78 -12.16
N ASN A 269 10.46 19.74 -11.66
CA ASN A 269 11.45 20.48 -12.44
C ASN A 269 12.72 19.64 -12.63
N GLU A 270 13.59 20.03 -13.55
CA GLU A 270 14.86 19.33 -13.80
C GLU A 270 15.80 19.34 -12.56
N SER A 271 15.62 20.29 -11.65
CA SER A 271 16.31 20.36 -10.36
C SER A 271 15.82 19.33 -9.34
N GLY A 272 14.74 18.59 -9.63
CA GLY A 272 14.08 17.67 -8.70
C GLY A 272 13.09 18.35 -7.73
N THR A 273 12.91 19.67 -7.85
CA THR A 273 11.88 20.39 -7.08
C THR A 273 10.49 20.13 -7.66
N LEU A 274 9.47 20.14 -6.82
CA LEU A 274 8.09 19.96 -7.26
C LEU A 274 7.65 21.18 -8.08
N ALA A 275 7.05 20.95 -9.25
CA ALA A 275 6.54 21.97 -10.16
C ALA A 275 5.02 22.06 -10.10
N GLU A 276 4.33 20.93 -10.07
CA GLU A 276 2.87 20.85 -9.97
C GLU A 276 2.49 19.59 -9.19
N HIS A 277 1.44 19.66 -8.38
CA HIS A 277 0.80 18.47 -7.83
C HIS A 277 -0.70 18.67 -7.69
N GLY A 278 -1.43 17.56 -7.70
CA GLY A 278 -2.88 17.53 -7.49
C GLY A 278 -3.42 16.12 -7.58
N MET A 279 -4.75 16.00 -7.58
CA MET A 279 -5.44 14.73 -7.71
C MET A 279 -6.03 14.59 -9.11
N MET A 280 -5.93 13.38 -9.66
CA MET A 280 -6.59 12.97 -10.90
C MET A 280 -7.65 11.94 -10.58
N ASP A 281 -8.79 12.01 -11.28
CA ASP A 281 -9.86 11.02 -11.25
C ASP A 281 -10.32 10.75 -12.68
N ASP A 282 -10.22 9.50 -13.12
CA ASP A 282 -10.45 9.06 -14.51
C ASP A 282 -9.90 10.01 -15.59
N SER A 283 -8.62 10.42 -15.46
CA SER A 283 -7.92 11.37 -16.34
C SER A 283 -8.36 12.83 -16.24
N VAL A 284 -9.22 13.20 -15.28
CA VAL A 284 -9.68 14.57 -15.02
C VAL A 284 -8.98 15.13 -13.78
N LYS A 285 -8.54 16.40 -13.85
CA LYS A 285 -8.01 17.13 -12.68
C LYS A 285 -9.14 17.39 -11.69
N VAL A 286 -8.98 16.91 -10.45
CA VAL A 286 -9.97 17.09 -9.38
C VAL A 286 -9.34 17.67 -8.13
N GLY A 287 -10.16 18.28 -7.27
CA GLY A 287 -9.71 18.85 -6.02
C GLY A 287 -8.77 20.04 -6.19
N GLN A 288 -7.83 20.19 -5.26
CA GLN A 288 -6.88 21.30 -5.26
C GLN A 288 -5.60 20.93 -6.01
N TRP A 289 -5.21 21.83 -6.89
CA TRP A 289 -3.97 21.74 -7.64
C TRP A 289 -3.07 22.89 -7.25
N VAL A 290 -1.78 22.59 -7.03
CA VAL A 290 -0.81 23.59 -6.63
C VAL A 290 0.39 23.53 -7.56
N GLU A 291 0.66 24.66 -8.19
CA GLU A 291 1.84 24.95 -8.98
C GLU A 291 2.88 25.65 -8.11
N TYR A 292 4.16 25.36 -8.35
CA TYR A 292 5.31 25.89 -7.63
C TYR A 292 6.28 26.56 -8.59
N TYR A 293 7.08 27.49 -8.07
CA TYR A 293 8.14 28.13 -8.85
C TYR A 293 9.34 27.19 -9.06
N PRO A 294 10.03 27.23 -10.22
CA PRO A 294 11.22 26.40 -10.44
C PRO A 294 12.41 26.71 -9.53
N THR A 295 12.47 27.94 -9.02
CA THR A 295 13.57 28.47 -8.19
C THR A 295 13.50 28.02 -6.73
N GLY A 296 12.46 27.27 -6.32
CA GLY A 296 12.39 26.69 -4.98
C GLY A 296 11.02 26.08 -4.64
N ASN A 297 10.82 25.62 -3.41
CA ASN A 297 9.58 24.97 -2.98
C ASN A 297 8.42 25.95 -2.68
N ARG A 298 8.40 27.13 -3.31
CA ARG A 298 7.38 28.16 -3.08
C ARG A 298 6.22 27.97 -4.02
N ARG A 299 5.00 28.03 -3.46
CA ARG A 299 3.76 27.97 -4.23
C ARG A 299 3.67 29.19 -5.12
N LYS A 300 3.24 28.99 -6.35
CA LYS A 300 2.97 30.01 -7.37
C LYS A 300 1.47 30.23 -7.50
N LYS A 301 0.72 29.14 -7.65
CA LYS A 301 -0.72 29.16 -7.93
C LYS A 301 -1.42 27.98 -7.28
N GLU A 302 -2.58 28.24 -6.69
CA GLU A 302 -3.49 27.22 -6.18
C GLU A 302 -4.81 27.31 -6.97
N VAL A 303 -5.25 26.23 -7.60
CA VAL A 303 -6.49 26.15 -8.40
C VAL A 303 -7.41 25.10 -7.80
N GLN A 304 -8.69 25.43 -7.65
CA GLN A 304 -9.73 24.48 -7.29
C GLN A 304 -10.39 23.94 -8.56
N TYR A 305 -10.45 22.62 -8.67
CA TYR A 305 -11.23 21.88 -9.66
C TYR A 305 -12.45 21.22 -9.00
N GLY A 306 -13.29 20.58 -9.82
CA GLY A 306 -14.45 19.82 -9.36
C GLY A 306 -14.08 18.72 -8.37
N ARG A 307 -15.07 18.23 -7.63
CA ARG A 307 -14.82 17.20 -6.60
C ARG A 307 -14.37 15.87 -7.19
N ASP A 308 -14.94 15.49 -8.32
CA ASP A 308 -14.73 14.22 -9.01
C ASP A 308 -14.83 14.43 -10.54
N CYS A 309 -14.64 13.36 -11.31
CA CYS A 309 -14.72 13.41 -12.76
C CYS A 309 -16.14 13.66 -13.32
N PHE A 310 -17.19 13.56 -12.50
CA PHE A 310 -18.59 13.76 -12.91
C PHE A 310 -19.09 15.19 -12.68
N ASP A 311 -18.36 15.99 -11.91
CA ASP A 311 -18.67 17.38 -11.58
C ASP A 311 -18.41 18.35 -12.74
N THR A 312 -19.09 18.12 -13.87
CA THR A 312 -18.94 18.87 -15.13
C THR A 312 -19.47 20.31 -15.05
N GLY A 313 -20.33 20.61 -14.08
CA GLY A 313 -20.88 21.95 -13.85
C GLY A 313 -19.96 22.86 -13.03
N PHE A 314 -18.86 22.33 -12.48
CA PHE A 314 -17.95 23.11 -11.65
C PHE A 314 -16.97 23.91 -12.49
N GLU A 315 -17.09 25.24 -12.41
CA GLU A 315 -16.11 26.15 -13.00
C GLU A 315 -14.88 26.25 -12.10
N SER A 316 -13.76 25.71 -12.59
CA SER A 316 -12.48 25.80 -11.90
C SER A 316 -12.06 27.26 -11.70
N TYR A 317 -11.48 27.55 -10.54
CA TYR A 317 -11.07 28.90 -10.21
C TYR A 317 -9.78 28.91 -9.41
N VAL A 318 -9.01 29.97 -9.60
CA VAL A 318 -7.78 30.20 -8.83
C VAL A 318 -8.16 30.56 -7.41
N ILE A 319 -7.68 29.79 -6.44
CA ILE A 319 -7.88 30.04 -5.01
C ILE A 319 -6.96 31.19 -4.58
N ARG A 320 -5.66 31.04 -4.87
CA ARG A 320 -4.60 31.99 -4.48
C ARG A 320 -3.48 32.02 -5.52
N GLU A 321 -2.86 33.18 -5.65
CA GLU A 321 -1.59 33.34 -6.35
C GLU A 321 -0.58 34.05 -5.47
N TYR A 322 0.68 33.69 -5.65
CA TYR A 322 1.80 34.23 -4.88
C TYR A 322 2.90 34.70 -5.83
N ASP A 323 3.67 35.71 -5.42
CA ASP A 323 4.90 36.09 -6.11
C ASP A 323 6.06 35.13 -5.78
N GLU A 324 7.20 35.30 -6.46
CA GLU A 324 8.40 34.50 -6.22
C GLU A 324 8.98 34.64 -4.81
N ARG A 325 8.65 35.74 -4.10
CA ARG A 325 9.04 36.00 -2.70
C ARG A 325 8.08 35.32 -1.70
N GLY A 326 7.00 34.71 -2.19
CA GLY A 326 5.96 34.06 -1.38
C GLY A 326 4.89 35.02 -0.87
N LYS A 327 4.86 36.27 -1.35
CA LYS A 327 3.80 37.22 -1.01
C LYS A 327 2.54 36.89 -1.82
N MET A 328 1.42 36.72 -1.14
CA MET A 328 0.13 36.53 -1.81
C MET A 328 -0.24 37.79 -2.60
N ILE A 329 -0.47 37.62 -3.90
CA ILE A 329 -0.87 38.69 -4.83
C ILE A 329 -2.36 38.62 -5.16
N PHE A 330 -2.97 37.44 -5.02
CA PHE A 330 -4.38 37.21 -5.28
C PHE A 330 -4.95 36.20 -4.31
N GLU A 331 -6.19 36.44 -3.88
CA GLU A 331 -7.04 35.47 -3.18
C GLU A 331 -8.46 35.61 -3.71
N SER A 332 -9.07 34.49 -4.10
CA SER A 332 -10.42 34.50 -4.63
C SER A 332 -11.44 34.91 -3.57
N PRO A 333 -12.42 35.78 -3.91
CA PRO A 333 -13.52 36.11 -3.01
C PRO A 333 -14.34 34.88 -2.56
N LYS A 334 -14.33 33.79 -3.34
CA LYS A 334 -15.01 32.53 -3.01
C LYS A 334 -14.43 31.88 -1.74
N VAL A 335 -13.17 32.17 -1.39
CA VAL A 335 -12.49 31.60 -0.21
C VAL A 335 -12.99 32.23 1.09
N LYS A 336 -13.32 33.53 1.08
CA LYS A 336 -13.71 34.30 2.28
C LYS A 336 -15.17 34.10 2.71
N LYS A 337 -15.96 33.35 1.95
CA LYS A 337 -17.40 33.13 2.22
C LYS A 337 -17.70 31.93 3.12
N ASN A 338 -16.67 31.23 3.59
CA ASN A 338 -16.73 30.16 4.59
C ASN A 338 -15.94 30.59 5.83
#